data_AF-A0A7W7G2H5-F1
#
_entry.id   AF-A0A7W7G2H5-F1
#
_cell.length_a   1.000
_cell.length_b   1.000
_cell.length_c   1.000
_cell.angle_alpha   90.00
_cell.angle_beta   90.00
_cell.angle_gamma   90.00
#
_symmetry.space_group_name_H-M   'P 1'
#
loop_
_entity.id
_entity.type
_entity.pdbx_description
1 polymer ?
#
loop_
_entity_poly.entity_id
_entity_poly.type
_entity_poly.pdbx_seq_one_letter_code
_entity_poly.pdbx_strand_id
1 'polypeptide(L)'
;MEIPAELRSLLGILGFTWPEADETALVEMGQAWIAFSDRLEGIVADASSTAAEVWTEHEGESFAAFQAWWARQDSPAQSLLDGANAATLTGTGLMICGGIVLALKVAMIAQLALLALQIAQAVATAAPTFGASLLEIPLFQQLSRTIVGNLVEDAMVKLLNG
;
A
#
# COMPACT_ATOMS: atom_id res chain seq x y z
N MET A 1 -3.74 -7.12 -9.74
CA MET A 1 -4.95 -7.96 -9.79
C MET A 1 -6.00 -7.28 -10.64
N GLU A 2 -6.60 -8.02 -11.56
CA GLU A 2 -7.55 -7.50 -12.55
C GLU A 2 -8.99 -7.91 -12.25
N ILE A 3 -9.93 -7.07 -12.68
CA ILE A 3 -11.36 -7.35 -12.59
C ILE A 3 -11.86 -8.14 -13.81
N PRO A 4 -12.63 -9.23 -13.61
CA PRO A 4 -13.33 -9.93 -14.70
C PRO A 4 -14.30 -9.00 -15.46
N ALA A 5 -14.42 -9.18 -16.78
CA ALA A 5 -15.21 -8.30 -17.65
C ALA A 5 -16.68 -8.16 -17.19
N GLU A 6 -17.33 -9.26 -16.80
CA GLU A 6 -18.72 -9.26 -16.32
C GLU A 6 -18.89 -8.41 -15.05
N LEU A 7 -17.94 -8.51 -14.11
CA LEU A 7 -17.97 -7.73 -12.87
C LEU A 7 -17.64 -6.25 -13.14
N ARG A 8 -16.78 -5.97 -14.13
CA ARG A 8 -16.47 -4.59 -14.57
C ARG A 8 -17.73 -3.89 -15.08
N SER A 9 -18.56 -4.59 -15.85
CA SER A 9 -19.85 -4.06 -16.30
C SER A 9 -20.79 -3.76 -15.14
N LEU A 10 -20.94 -4.70 -14.19
CA LEU A 10 -21.77 -4.51 -13.00
C LEU A 10 -21.28 -3.33 -12.14
N LEU A 11 -19.98 -3.19 -11.96
CA LEU A 11 -19.40 -2.05 -11.25
C LEU A 11 -19.74 -0.71 -11.91
N GLY A 12 -19.70 -0.66 -13.24
CA GLY A 12 -20.11 0.50 -14.03
C GLY A 12 -21.59 0.84 -13.85
N ILE A 13 -22.47 -0.16 -13.77
CA ILE A 13 -23.90 0.03 -13.44
C ILE A 13 -24.07 0.64 -12.04
N LEU A 14 -23.24 0.22 -11.08
CA LEU A 14 -23.20 0.82 -9.74
C LEU A 14 -22.57 2.22 -9.72
N GLY A 15 -22.07 2.73 -10.85
CA GLY A 15 -21.51 4.08 -10.97
C GLY A 15 -20.10 4.23 -10.40
N PHE A 16 -19.35 3.13 -10.22
CA PHE A 16 -17.98 3.15 -9.75
C PHE A 16 -17.00 2.74 -10.84
N THR A 17 -15.74 3.15 -10.66
CA THR A 17 -14.63 2.73 -11.50
C THR A 17 -13.75 1.72 -10.76
N TRP A 18 -13.12 0.83 -11.51
CA TRP A 18 -12.13 -0.08 -10.95
C TRP A 18 -10.89 0.70 -10.48
N PRO A 19 -10.34 0.44 -9.29
CA PRO A 19 -9.07 1.03 -8.89
C PRO A 19 -7.93 0.41 -9.72
N GLU A 20 -7.33 1.21 -10.60
CA GLU A 20 -6.28 0.74 -11.52
C GLU A 20 -4.87 0.74 -10.88
N ALA A 21 -4.72 1.15 -9.63
CA ALA A 21 -3.43 1.14 -8.93
C ALA A 21 -2.86 -0.29 -8.85
N ASP A 22 -1.57 -0.46 -9.16
CA ASP A 22 -0.88 -1.74 -9.08
C ASP A 22 -0.36 -1.97 -7.66
N GLU A 23 -1.09 -2.79 -6.90
CA GLU A 23 -0.74 -3.15 -5.54
C GLU A 23 0.56 -3.93 -5.43
N THR A 24 0.93 -4.69 -6.47
CA THR A 24 2.17 -5.50 -6.48
C THR A 24 3.35 -4.58 -6.67
N ALA A 25 3.27 -3.66 -7.64
CA ALA A 25 4.29 -2.65 -7.86
C ALA A 25 4.50 -1.75 -6.63
N LEU A 26 3.44 -1.40 -5.89
CA LEU A 26 3.56 -0.64 -4.64
C LEU A 26 4.36 -1.41 -3.58
N VAL A 27 4.08 -2.71 -3.40
CA VAL A 27 4.82 -3.56 -2.46
C VAL A 27 6.27 -3.74 -2.91
N GLU A 28 6.52 -4.00 -4.18
CA GLU A 28 7.87 -4.14 -4.75
C GLU A 28 8.69 -2.86 -4.59
N MET A 29 8.08 -1.70 -4.86
CA MET A 29 8.74 -0.41 -4.63
C MET A 29 9.04 -0.20 -3.14
N GLY A 30 8.12 -0.61 -2.26
CA GLY A 30 8.35 -0.59 -0.82
C GLY A 30 9.56 -1.43 -0.40
N GLN A 31 9.67 -2.65 -0.92
CA GLN A 31 10.81 -3.53 -0.68
C GLN A 31 12.12 -2.93 -1.20
N ALA A 32 12.10 -2.27 -2.36
CA ALA A 32 13.27 -1.59 -2.91
C ALA A 32 13.77 -0.45 -2.00
N TRP A 33 12.86 0.28 -1.34
CA TRP A 33 13.19 1.30 -0.34
C TRP A 33 13.77 0.70 0.95
N ILE A 34 13.24 -0.42 1.44
CA ILE A 34 13.84 -1.13 2.58
C ILE A 34 15.26 -1.60 2.24
N ALA A 35 15.44 -2.25 1.09
CA ALA A 35 16.76 -2.67 0.64
C ALA A 35 17.73 -1.51 0.40
N PHE A 36 17.22 -0.30 0.13
CA PHE A 36 18.04 0.90 0.08
C PHE A 36 18.47 1.38 1.48
N SER A 37 17.58 1.30 2.47
CA SER A 37 17.92 1.55 3.88
C SER A 37 19.06 0.65 4.35
N ASP A 38 18.95 -0.66 4.13
CA ASP A 38 19.98 -1.63 4.55
C ASP A 38 21.35 -1.31 3.93
N ARG A 39 21.36 -0.84 2.68
CA ARG A 39 22.58 -0.41 1.99
C ARG A 39 23.18 0.85 2.62
N LEU A 40 22.36 1.83 3.01
CA LEU A 40 22.84 3.03 3.70
C LEU A 40 23.44 2.68 5.07
N GLU A 41 22.77 1.82 5.84
CA GLU A 41 23.28 1.37 7.15
C GLU A 41 24.61 0.63 7.01
N GLY A 42 24.74 -0.25 6.01
CA GLY A 42 26.01 -0.93 5.71
C GLY A 42 27.15 0.03 5.38
N ILE A 43 26.88 1.04 4.54
CA ILE A 43 27.87 2.08 4.21
C ILE A 43 28.31 2.85 5.45
N VAL A 44 27.38 3.21 6.34
CA VAL A 44 27.70 3.93 7.58
C VAL A 44 28.52 3.05 8.53
N ALA A 45 28.19 1.76 8.64
CA ALA A 45 28.94 0.81 9.46
C ALA A 45 30.40 0.66 8.97
N ASP A 46 30.59 0.45 7.67
CA ASP A 46 31.92 0.33 7.06
C ASP A 46 32.74 1.62 7.21
N ALA A 47 32.12 2.77 6.95
CA ALA A 47 32.76 4.07 7.10
C ALA A 47 33.13 4.37 8.56
N SER A 48 32.26 4.02 9.51
CA SER A 48 32.52 4.22 10.94
C SER A 48 33.62 3.29 11.45
N SER A 49 33.69 2.05 10.96
CA SER A 49 34.79 1.12 11.27
C SER A 49 36.12 1.67 10.76
N THR A 50 36.15 2.15 9.52
CA THR A 50 37.36 2.72 8.91
C THR A 50 37.79 4.01 9.63
N ALA A 51 36.84 4.89 9.95
CA ALA A 51 37.11 6.11 10.70
C ALA A 51 37.65 5.78 12.10
N ALA A 52 37.13 4.71 12.73
CA ALA A 52 37.59 4.23 14.02
C ALA A 52 39.05 3.78 14.00
N GLU A 53 39.45 2.99 13.01
CA GLU A 53 40.84 2.58 12.83
C GLU A 53 41.78 3.80 12.77
N VAL A 54 41.43 4.81 11.96
CA VAL A 54 42.24 6.02 11.77
C VAL A 54 42.51 6.80 13.06
N TRP A 55 41.51 7.02 13.92
CA TRP A 55 41.73 7.74 15.18
C TRP A 55 42.23 6.86 16.33
N THR A 56 42.23 5.53 16.17
CA THR A 56 42.76 4.60 17.19
C THR A 56 44.25 4.31 16.94
N GLU A 57 44.68 4.28 15.68
CA GLU A 57 46.08 4.06 15.30
C GLU A 57 46.93 5.35 15.30
N HIS A 58 46.29 6.51 15.45
CA HIS A 58 46.97 7.81 15.40
C HIS A 58 46.62 8.70 16.58
N GLU A 59 47.65 9.34 17.16
CA GLU A 59 47.51 10.32 18.23
C GLU A 59 47.70 11.74 17.67
N GLY A 60 46.93 12.69 18.20
CA GLY A 60 47.07 14.10 17.85
C GLY A 60 45.74 14.87 17.84
N GLU A 61 45.83 16.19 17.97
CA GLU A 61 44.67 17.09 18.03
C GLU A 61 43.78 16.99 16.79
N SER A 62 44.37 16.75 15.61
CA SER A 62 43.63 16.56 14.35
C SER A 62 42.76 15.31 14.34
N PHE A 63 43.23 14.21 14.94
CA PHE A 63 42.47 12.94 15.00
C PHE A 63 41.33 13.02 16.02
N ALA A 64 41.56 13.68 17.16
CA ALA A 64 40.51 13.98 18.13
C ALA A 64 39.44 14.90 17.53
N ALA A 65 39.83 15.92 16.76
CA ALA A 65 38.90 16.81 16.06
C ALA A 65 38.09 16.06 14.98
N PHE A 66 38.70 15.14 14.25
CA PHE A 66 38.00 14.29 13.28
C PHE A 66 36.99 13.36 13.95
N GLN A 67 37.37 12.69 15.04
CA GLN A 67 36.44 11.86 15.84
C GLN A 67 35.26 12.68 16.35
N ALA A 68 35.54 13.86 16.91
CA ALA A 68 34.52 14.77 17.39
C ALA A 68 33.58 15.23 16.27
N TRP A 69 34.11 15.52 15.06
CA TRP A 69 33.33 15.87 13.88
C TRP A 69 32.44 14.72 13.39
N TRP A 70 32.97 13.49 13.33
CA TRP A 70 32.24 12.31 12.92
C TRP A 70 31.05 11.98 13.84
N ALA A 71 31.21 12.21 15.15
CA ALA A 71 30.21 11.94 16.17
C ALA A 71 29.11 13.03 16.31
N ARG A 72 29.15 14.11 15.51
CA ARG A 72 28.14 15.17 15.57
C ARG A 72 26.81 14.71 14.98
N GLN A 73 25.72 15.34 15.41
CA GLN A 73 24.39 15.08 14.82
C GLN A 73 24.27 15.57 13.37
N ASP A 74 25.02 16.59 12.97
CA ASP A 74 25.10 17.09 11.61
C ASP A 74 26.20 16.38 10.78
N SER A 75 26.71 15.24 11.27
CA SER A 75 27.75 14.51 10.57
C SER A 75 27.20 13.80 9.32
N PRO A 76 28.07 13.50 8.34
CA PRO A 76 27.68 12.68 7.19
C PRO A 76 27.14 11.30 7.60
N ALA A 77 27.70 10.69 8.65
CA ALA A 77 27.25 9.40 9.16
C ALA A 77 25.80 9.48 9.69
N GLN A 78 25.50 10.48 10.52
CA GLN A 78 24.15 10.66 11.05
C GLN A 78 23.16 11.01 9.93
N SER A 79 23.56 11.86 8.97
CA SER A 79 22.72 12.21 7.82
C SER A 79 22.32 10.99 6.97
N LEU A 80 23.24 10.04 6.79
CA LEU A 80 22.97 8.79 6.09
C LEU A 80 22.06 7.85 6.90
N LEU A 81 22.21 7.79 8.21
CA LEU A 81 21.31 7.02 9.10
C LEU A 81 19.90 7.61 9.12
N ASP A 82 19.77 8.94 9.14
CA ASP A 82 18.48 9.61 9.02
C ASP A 82 17.83 9.30 7.66
N GLY A 83 18.64 9.25 6.60
CA GLY A 83 18.22 8.78 5.26
C GLY A 83 17.75 7.33 5.25
N ALA A 84 18.44 6.43 5.97
CA ALA A 84 18.04 5.04 6.13
C ALA A 84 16.68 4.92 6.84
N ASN A 85 16.51 5.63 7.95
CA ASN A 85 15.24 5.68 8.67
C ASN A 85 14.10 6.20 7.79
N ALA A 86 14.33 7.27 7.02
CA ALA A 86 13.36 7.81 6.08
C ALA A 86 13.02 6.83 4.94
N ALA A 87 14.02 6.10 4.44
CA ALA A 87 13.84 5.05 3.44
C ALA A 87 13.00 3.90 3.99
N THR A 88 13.26 3.46 5.22
CA THR A 88 12.48 2.42 5.90
C THR A 88 11.03 2.83 6.10
N LEU A 89 10.79 4.07 6.55
CA LEU A 89 9.44 4.61 6.73
C LEU A 89 8.69 4.67 5.40
N THR A 90 9.34 5.19 4.36
CA THR A 90 8.77 5.28 3.01
C THR A 90 8.45 3.90 2.44
N GLY A 91 9.37 2.95 2.58
CA GLY A 91 9.18 1.58 2.12
C GLY A 91 8.01 0.89 2.81
N THR A 92 7.90 1.07 4.13
CA THR A 92 6.79 0.53 4.93
C THR A 92 5.45 1.15 4.51
N GLY A 93 5.39 2.47 4.32
CA GLY A 93 4.18 3.16 3.85
C GLY A 93 3.70 2.64 2.49
N LEU A 94 4.62 2.43 1.54
CA LEU A 94 4.29 1.87 0.23
C LEU A 94 3.73 0.44 0.31
N MET A 95 4.31 -0.41 1.16
CA MET A 95 3.78 -1.77 1.37
C MET A 95 2.38 -1.74 1.99
N ILE A 96 2.12 -0.84 2.94
CA ILE A 96 0.79 -0.65 3.53
C ILE A 96 -0.21 -0.19 2.47
N CYS A 97 0.15 0.80 1.64
CA CYS A 97 -0.68 1.27 0.54
C CYS A 97 -1.03 0.14 -0.44
N GLY A 98 -0.04 -0.68 -0.83
CA GLY A 98 -0.26 -1.86 -1.65
C GLY A 98 -1.24 -2.84 -1.01
N GLY A 99 -1.07 -3.14 0.28
CA GLY A 99 -1.99 -4.00 1.04
C GLY A 99 -3.42 -3.47 1.09
N ILE A 100 -3.61 -2.16 1.29
CA ILE A 100 -4.93 -1.52 1.30
C ILE A 100 -5.61 -1.61 -0.07
N VAL A 101 -4.89 -1.30 -1.16
CA VAL A 101 -5.41 -1.39 -2.53
C VAL A 101 -5.80 -2.83 -2.86
N LEU A 102 -4.98 -3.82 -2.51
CA LEU A 102 -5.29 -5.22 -2.70
C LEU A 102 -6.57 -5.62 -1.96
N ALA A 103 -6.68 -5.25 -0.68
CA ALA A 103 -7.85 -5.55 0.14
C ALA A 103 -9.13 -4.93 -0.43
N LEU A 104 -9.07 -3.67 -0.89
CA LEU A 104 -10.18 -2.99 -1.57
C LEU A 104 -10.61 -3.77 -2.82
N LYS A 105 -9.65 -4.13 -3.69
CA LYS A 105 -9.94 -4.86 -4.93
C LYS A 105 -10.59 -6.21 -4.66
N VAL A 106 -10.10 -6.96 -3.67
CA VAL A 106 -10.67 -8.27 -3.27
C VAL A 106 -12.09 -8.10 -2.76
N ALA A 107 -12.31 -7.16 -1.84
CA ALA A 107 -13.63 -6.90 -1.27
C ALA A 107 -14.65 -6.47 -2.34
N MET A 108 -14.21 -5.65 -3.30
CA MET A 108 -15.07 -5.19 -4.38
C MET A 108 -15.44 -6.32 -5.34
N ILE A 109 -14.51 -7.20 -5.71
CA ILE A 109 -14.81 -8.42 -6.49
C ILE A 109 -15.82 -9.30 -5.76
N ALA A 110 -15.62 -9.54 -4.46
CA ALA A 110 -16.52 -10.37 -3.66
C ALA A 110 -17.94 -9.80 -3.61
N GLN A 111 -18.07 -8.48 -3.41
CA GLN A 111 -19.38 -7.81 -3.39
C GLN A 111 -20.08 -7.87 -4.76
N LEU A 112 -19.34 -7.65 -5.85
CA LEU A 112 -19.91 -7.72 -7.21
C LEU A 112 -20.33 -9.15 -7.57
N ALA A 113 -19.57 -10.16 -7.16
CA ALA A 113 -19.94 -11.56 -7.34
C ALA A 113 -21.22 -11.92 -6.56
N LEU A 114 -21.37 -11.40 -5.34
CA LEU A 114 -22.60 -11.56 -4.57
C LEU A 114 -23.80 -10.90 -5.26
N LEU A 115 -23.64 -9.67 -5.77
CA LEU A 115 -24.69 -8.98 -6.54
C LEU A 115 -25.07 -9.77 -7.80
N ALA A 116 -24.07 -10.28 -8.54
CA ALA A 116 -24.32 -11.10 -9.74
C ALA A 116 -25.16 -12.34 -9.40
N LEU A 117 -24.86 -13.00 -8.27
CA LEU A 117 -25.63 -14.15 -7.80
C LEU A 117 -27.08 -13.76 -7.44
N GLN A 118 -27.27 -12.63 -6.75
CA GLN A 118 -28.61 -12.12 -6.41
C GLN A 118 -29.44 -11.81 -7.67
N ILE A 119 -28.82 -11.20 -8.68
CA ILE A 119 -29.48 -10.92 -9.97
C ILE A 119 -29.84 -12.23 -10.67
N ALA A 120 -28.91 -13.19 -10.72
CA ALA A 120 -29.17 -14.50 -11.34
C ALA A 120 -30.33 -15.23 -10.65
N GLN A 121 -30.41 -15.19 -9.33
CA GLN A 121 -31.52 -15.76 -8.56
C GLN A 121 -32.84 -15.05 -8.86
N ALA A 122 -32.85 -13.72 -8.85
CA ALA A 122 -34.04 -12.93 -9.19
C ALA A 122 -34.57 -13.25 -10.59
N VAL A 123 -33.68 -13.50 -11.56
CA VAL A 123 -34.05 -13.93 -12.91
C VAL A 123 -34.54 -15.38 -12.92
N ALA A 124 -33.89 -16.30 -12.20
CA ALA A 124 -34.28 -17.70 -12.13
C ALA A 124 -35.68 -17.90 -11.53
N THR A 125 -36.04 -17.07 -10.55
CA THR A 125 -37.37 -17.10 -9.91
C THR A 125 -38.40 -16.19 -10.59
N ALA A 126 -38.06 -15.53 -11.71
CA ALA A 126 -38.96 -14.59 -12.37
C ALA A 126 -40.26 -15.25 -12.82
N ALA A 127 -40.21 -16.40 -13.49
CA ALA A 127 -41.40 -17.10 -13.95
C ALA A 127 -42.36 -17.53 -12.80
N PRO A 128 -41.90 -18.26 -11.76
CA PRO A 128 -42.80 -18.67 -10.67
C PRO A 128 -43.32 -17.50 -9.83
N THR A 129 -42.61 -16.36 -9.80
CA THR A 129 -43.06 -15.14 -9.11
C THR A 129 -43.83 -14.18 -10.01
N PHE A 130 -44.18 -14.57 -11.24
CA PHE A 130 -44.83 -13.72 -12.24
C PHE A 130 -44.10 -12.38 -12.49
N GLY A 131 -42.76 -12.41 -12.42
CA GLY A 131 -41.88 -11.25 -12.62
C GLY A 131 -41.66 -10.40 -11.38
N ALA A 132 -42.28 -10.72 -10.25
CA ALA A 132 -42.13 -9.94 -9.02
C ALA A 132 -40.69 -9.90 -8.50
N SER A 133 -39.93 -11.01 -8.61
CA SER A 133 -38.53 -11.05 -8.17
C SER A 133 -37.61 -10.12 -8.95
N LEU A 134 -37.95 -9.76 -10.19
CA LEU A 134 -37.15 -8.81 -10.98
C LEU A 134 -37.22 -7.38 -10.41
N LEU A 135 -38.26 -7.06 -9.65
CA LEU A 135 -38.40 -5.76 -8.98
C LEU A 135 -37.44 -5.59 -7.80
N GLU A 136 -36.81 -6.67 -7.33
CA GLU A 136 -35.81 -6.63 -6.25
C GLU A 136 -34.43 -6.20 -6.77
N ILE A 137 -34.15 -6.35 -8.07
CA ILE A 137 -32.85 -6.04 -8.68
C ILE A 137 -32.40 -4.58 -8.39
N PRO A 138 -33.24 -3.54 -8.55
CA PRO A 138 -32.86 -2.17 -8.21
C PRO A 138 -32.47 -2.00 -6.73
N LEU A 139 -33.13 -2.73 -5.82
CA LEU A 139 -32.83 -2.71 -4.39
C LEU A 139 -31.46 -3.34 -4.12
N PHE A 140 -31.15 -4.50 -4.72
CA PHE A 140 -29.83 -5.13 -4.60
C PHE A 140 -28.71 -4.25 -5.14
N GLN A 141 -28.96 -3.57 -6.26
CA GLN A 141 -28.01 -2.60 -6.83
C GLN A 141 -27.80 -1.40 -5.89
N GLN A 142 -28.86 -0.87 -5.28
CA GLN A 142 -28.73 0.24 -4.33
C GLN A 142 -27.92 -0.15 -3.09
N LEU A 143 -28.20 -1.32 -2.50
CA LEU A 143 -27.45 -1.82 -1.36
C LEU A 143 -25.97 -2.06 -1.72
N SER A 144 -25.71 -2.66 -2.88
CA SER A 144 -24.34 -2.89 -3.36
C SER A 144 -23.61 -1.58 -3.63
N ARG A 145 -24.31 -0.56 -4.17
CA ARG A 145 -23.73 0.78 -4.37
C ARG A 145 -23.26 1.38 -3.05
N THR A 146 -24.06 1.27 -1.99
CA THR A 146 -23.68 1.75 -0.65
C THR A 146 -22.47 0.97 -0.11
N ILE A 147 -22.48 -0.36 -0.21
CA ILE A 147 -21.37 -1.19 0.28
C ILE A 147 -20.07 -0.86 -0.47
N VAL A 148 -20.11 -0.78 -1.80
CA VAL A 148 -18.93 -0.41 -2.61
C VAL A 148 -18.46 1.01 -2.26
N GLY A 149 -19.39 1.95 -2.07
CA GLY A 149 -19.05 3.31 -1.61
C GLY A 149 -18.29 3.31 -0.28
N ASN A 150 -18.80 2.57 0.71
CA ASN A 150 -18.14 2.44 2.01
C ASN A 150 -16.77 1.77 1.90
N LEU A 151 -16.60 0.76 1.05
CA LEU A 151 -15.30 0.11 0.83
C LEU A 151 -14.26 1.11 0.28
N VAL A 152 -14.67 1.94 -0.68
CA VAL A 152 -13.81 2.97 -1.26
C VAL A 152 -13.47 4.03 -0.21
N GLU A 153 -14.45 4.48 0.57
CA GLU A 153 -14.24 5.44 1.67
C GLU A 153 -13.27 4.90 2.73
N ASP A 154 -13.49 3.67 3.20
CA ASP A 154 -12.61 3.01 4.17
C ASP A 154 -11.17 2.90 3.65
N ALA A 155 -11.00 2.58 2.36
CA ALA A 155 -9.69 2.50 1.73
C ALA A 155 -9.03 3.88 1.67
N MET A 156 -9.76 4.92 1.27
CA MET A 156 -9.25 6.30 1.25
C MET A 156 -8.85 6.77 2.65
N VAL A 157 -9.68 6.54 3.66
CA VAL A 157 -9.39 6.90 5.05
C VAL A 157 -8.13 6.20 5.54
N LYS A 158 -7.96 4.90 5.23
CA LYS A 158 -6.74 4.15 5.59
C LYS A 158 -5.50 4.68 4.88
N LEU A 159 -5.61 5.11 3.63
CA LEU A 159 -4.50 5.71 2.87
C LEU A 159 -4.13 7.12 3.35
N LEU A 160 -5.11 7.89 3.84
CA LEU A 160 -4.89 9.26 4.32
C LEU A 160 -4.40 9.32 5.77
N ASN A 161 -4.71 8.30 6.58
CA ASN A 161 -4.31 8.21 7.98
C ASN A 161 -3.05 7.35 8.22
N GLY A 162 -2.51 6.74 7.16
CA GLY A 162 -1.24 6.00 7.19
C GLY A 162 -0.06 6.92 6.88
#